data_AF-B7RSB2-F1
#
_entry.id   AF-B7RSB2-F1
#
_cell.length_a   1.000
_cell.length_b   1.000
_cell.length_c   1.000
_cell.angle_alpha   90.00
_cell.angle_beta   90.00
_cell.angle_gamma   90.00
#
_symmetry.space_group_name_H-M   'P 1'
#
loop_
_entity.id
_entity.type
_entity.pdbx_description
1 polymer ?
#
loop_
_entity_poly.entity_id
_entity_poly.type
_entity_poly.pdbx_seq_one_letter_code
_entity_poly.pdbx_strand_id
1 'polypeptide(L)' 'MIETCKLNDVDPHAYLTNTLTAIVAGHKQSKINELLPWNYVK' A
#
# COMPACT_ATOMS: atom_id res chain seq x y z
N MET A 1 -0.16 14.35 -1.46
CA MET A 1 -0.82 13.04 -1.23
C MET A 1 0.04 12.19 -0.28
N ILE A 2 0.23 12.66 0.95
CA ILE A 2 0.84 11.93 2.08
C ILE A 2 -0.11 12.00 3.29
N GLU A 3 -0.94 13.05 3.34
CA GLU A 3 -1.89 13.34 4.42
C GLU A 3 -3.00 12.28 4.57
N THR A 4 -3.42 11.60 3.50
CA THR A 4 -4.45 10.54 3.58
C THR A 4 -3.95 9.22 4.19
N CYS A 5 -2.65 8.94 4.17
CA CYS A 5 -2.09 7.77 4.85
C CYS A 5 -2.04 7.98 6.37
N LYS A 6 -1.82 9.23 6.82
CA LYS A 6 -1.78 9.61 8.24
C LYS A 6 -3.14 9.47 8.96
N LEU A 7 -4.24 9.51 8.20
CA LEU A 7 -5.62 9.41 8.72
C LEU A 7 -6.11 7.98 8.95
N ASN A 8 -5.41 6.96 8.42
CA ASN A 8 -5.84 5.56 8.51
C ASN A 8 -5.03 4.72 9.52
N ASP A 9 -4.18 5.36 10.33
CA ASP A 9 -3.21 4.66 11.21
C ASP A 9 -2.27 3.70 10.45
N VAL A 10 -2.12 3.96 9.15
CA VAL A 10 -1.24 3.18 8.27
C VAL A 10 0.09 3.90 8.19
N ASP A 11 1.17 3.19 8.54
CA ASP A 11 2.53 3.69 8.33
C ASP A 11 2.76 3.93 6.82
N PRO A 12 2.91 5.19 6.38
CA PRO A 12 3.04 5.51 4.96
C PRO A 12 4.28 4.88 4.33
N HIS A 13 5.36 4.71 5.11
CA HIS A 13 6.61 4.15 4.65
C HIS A 13 6.50 2.63 4.48
N ALA A 14 5.85 1.95 5.43
CA ALA A 14 5.58 0.52 5.32
C ALA A 14 4.67 0.21 4.12
N TYR A 15 3.62 1.00 3.93
CA TYR A 15 2.71 0.89 2.80
C TYR A 15 3.43 1.04 1.45
N LEU A 16 4.22 2.10 1.29
CA LEU A 16 4.96 2.35 0.05
C LEU A 16 5.99 1.25 -0.24
N THR A 17 6.73 0.81 0.77
CA THR A 17 7.73 -0.27 0.64
C THR A 17 7.09 -1.56 0.15
N ASN A 18 5.98 -1.98 0.78
CA ASN A 18 5.27 -3.20 0.38
C ASN A 18 4.66 -3.08 -1.02
N THR A 19 4.05 -1.94 -1.32
CA THR A 19 3.44 -1.67 -2.63
C THR A 19 4.48 -1.76 -3.75
N LEU A 20 5.63 -1.09 -3.59
CA LEU A 20 6.72 -1.13 -4.56
C LEU A 20 7.31 -2.54 -4.68
N THR A 21 7.48 -3.24 -3.56
CA THR A 21 7.97 -4.63 -3.56
C THR A 21 7.03 -5.54 -4.35
N ALA A 22 5.72 -5.44 -4.14
CA ALA A 22 4.73 -6.22 -4.87
C ALA A 22 4.76 -5.91 -6.38
N ILE A 23 4.83 -4.63 -6.76
CA ILE A 23 4.92 -4.22 -8.17
C ILE A 23 6.17 -4.82 -8.83
N VAL A 24 7.33 -4.72 -8.18
CA VAL A 24 8.60 -5.29 -8.70
C VAL A 24 8.53 -6.82 -8.76
N ALA A 25 7.83 -7.47 -7.83
CA ALA A 25 7.58 -8.92 -7.85
C ALA A 25 6.60 -9.38 -8.94
N GLY A 26 6.09 -8.47 -9.78
CA GLY A 26 5.17 -8.79 -10.87
C GLY A 26 3.71 -8.84 -10.45
N HIS A 27 3.32 -8.06 -9.43
CA HIS A 27 1.93 -7.96 -9.01
C HIS A 27 1.03 -7.59 -10.19
N LYS A 28 -0.05 -8.35 -10.36
CA LYS A 28 -0.99 -8.13 -11.46
C LYS A 28 -1.77 -6.85 -11.21
N GLN A 29 -1.84 -5.98 -12.21
CA GLN A 29 -2.62 -4.73 -12.14
C GLN A 29 -4.11 -4.98 -11.82
N SER A 30 -4.67 -6.13 -12.22
CA SER A 30 -6.04 -6.53 -11.88
C SER A 30 -6.27 -6.75 -10.38
N LYS A 31 -5.20 -6.91 -9.60
CA LYS A 31 -5.22 -7.09 -8.13
C LYS A 31 -4.80 -5.83 -7.38
N ILE A 32 -4.90 -4.65 -8.00
CA ILE A 32 -4.55 -3.37 -7.37
C ILE A 32 -5.27 -3.16 -6.04
N ASN A 33 -6.47 -3.72 -5.89
CA ASN A 33 -7.24 -3.68 -4.64
C ASN A 33 -6.50 -4.28 -3.44
N GLU A 34 -5.60 -5.23 -3.64
CA GLU A 34 -4.77 -5.85 -2.59
C GLU A 34 -3.65 -4.89 -2.12
N LEU A 35 -3.25 -3.94 -2.97
CA LEU A 35 -2.23 -2.93 -2.67
C LEU A 35 -2.80 -1.65 -2.10
N LEU A 36 -4.08 -1.61 -1.71
CA LEU A 36 -4.68 -0.42 -1.13
C LEU A 36 -4.33 -0.30 0.37
N PRO A 37 -4.16 0.92 0.89
CA PRO A 37 -3.59 1.14 2.22
C PRO A 37 -4.42 0.53 3.36
N TRP A 38 -5.73 0.37 3.16
CA TRP A 38 -6.63 -0.26 4.13
C TRP A 38 -6.42 -1.77 4.31
N ASN A 39 -5.68 -2.46 3.43
CA ASN A 39 -5.29 -3.86 3.67
C ASN A 39 -4.08 -3.97 4.61
N TYR A 40 -3.43 -2.85 4.91
CA TYR A 40 -2.26 -2.77 5.78
C TYR A 40 -2.61 -2.24 7.17
N VAL A 41 -3.91 -2.13 7.48
CA VAL A 41 -4.41 -1.79 8.82
C VAL A 41 -4.03 -2.95 9.75
N LYS A 42 -3.31 -2.62 10.81
CA LYS A 42 -2.88 -3.58 11.83
C LYS A 42 -3.98 -3.79 12.87
#